data_AF-A0A2P8AR66-F1
#
_entry.id   AF-A0A2P8AR66-F1
#
_cell.length_a   1.000
_cell.length_b   1.000
_cell.length_c   1.000
_cell.angle_alpha   90.00
_cell.angle_beta   90.00
_cell.angle_gamma   90.00
#
_symmetry.space_group_name_H-M   'P 1'
#
loop_
_entity.id
_entity.type
_entity.pdbx_description
1 polymer ?
#
loop_
_entity_poly.entity_id
_entity_poly.type
_entity_poly.pdbx_seq_one_letter_code
_entity_poly.pdbx_strand_id
1 'polypeptide(L)'
;MRLFRERGYARTTMRAIAQEAGVAVGNAYYYFGSKEHLIQEFYAETQREHQVVAAPALARERDFAARLAAVLHAGVDVLTPYHSFAASFFKTAAEPTSPLSPFSAESSGAREASVALFREVLEGSTAKVDADLREPLPELLWLGYMGVVLYWVHDRSPGQAKTRQLIDGAVPLVDRLVGLSRLRVLRPVTRQVVTLIHTLRH
;
A
#
# COMPACT_ATOMS: atom_id res chain seq x y z
N MET A 1 -8.99 8.12 14.23
CA MET A 1 -8.58 6.68 14.24
C MET A 1 -8.83 5.94 15.56
N ARG A 2 -8.62 6.54 16.75
CA ARG A 2 -8.85 5.86 18.06
C ARG A 2 -10.25 5.22 18.19
N LEU A 3 -11.31 5.98 17.92
CA LEU A 3 -12.69 5.45 18.00
C LEU A 3 -12.93 4.27 17.06
N PHE A 4 -12.33 4.26 15.87
CA PHE A 4 -12.46 3.13 14.95
C PHE A 4 -11.76 1.88 15.47
N ARG A 5 -10.61 2.02 16.16
CA ARG A 5 -9.94 0.89 16.85
C ARG A 5 -10.81 0.32 17.98
N GLU A 6 -11.41 1.19 18.79
CA GLU A 6 -12.14 0.78 20.00
C GLU A 6 -13.55 0.27 19.70
N ARG A 7 -14.27 0.94 18.80
CA ARG A 7 -15.70 0.66 18.53
C ARG A 7 -15.92 -0.07 17.22
N GLY A 8 -14.96 -0.05 16.30
CA GLY A 8 -15.10 -0.53 14.92
C GLY A 8 -15.71 0.52 13.99
N TYR A 9 -15.40 0.44 12.69
CA TYR A 9 -15.86 1.40 11.67
C TYR A 9 -17.39 1.50 11.58
N ALA A 10 -18.08 0.36 11.52
CA ALA A 10 -19.53 0.31 11.32
C ALA A 10 -20.31 0.99 12.46
N ARG A 11 -19.90 0.77 13.71
CA ARG A 11 -20.57 1.29 14.92
C ARG A 11 -20.19 2.73 15.27
N THR A 12 -19.15 3.27 14.66
CA THR A 12 -18.72 4.65 14.91
C THR A 12 -19.57 5.61 14.06
N THR A 13 -20.05 6.71 14.66
CA THR A 13 -20.84 7.74 13.97
C THR A 13 -20.07 9.06 13.91
N MET A 14 -20.36 9.91 12.92
CA MET A 14 -19.77 11.25 12.82
C MET A 14 -19.99 12.09 14.08
N ARG A 15 -21.18 11.98 14.70
CA ARG A 15 -21.49 12.65 15.98
C ARG A 15 -20.59 12.15 17.12
N ALA A 16 -20.36 10.85 17.23
CA ALA A 16 -19.45 10.30 18.25
C ALA A 16 -18.01 10.77 18.01
N ILE A 17 -17.59 10.90 16.76
CA ILE A 17 -16.27 11.43 16.39
C ILE A 17 -16.14 12.90 16.78
N ALA A 18 -17.14 13.72 16.46
CA ALA A 18 -17.15 15.14 16.83
C ALA A 18 -17.08 15.34 18.35
N GLN A 19 -17.89 14.57 19.10
CA GLN A 19 -17.89 14.62 20.57
C GLN A 19 -16.53 14.23 21.16
N GLU A 20 -15.91 13.17 20.66
CA GLU A 20 -14.60 12.73 21.11
C GLU A 20 -13.48 13.72 20.77
N ALA A 21 -13.59 14.38 19.62
CA ALA A 21 -12.63 15.40 19.18
C ALA A 21 -12.87 16.78 19.85
N GLY A 22 -13.92 16.93 20.65
CA GLY A 22 -14.26 18.20 21.30
C GLY A 22 -14.72 19.29 20.33
N VAL A 23 -15.24 18.92 19.16
CA VAL A 23 -15.71 19.86 18.13
C VAL A 23 -17.22 19.78 17.94
N ALA A 24 -17.82 20.87 17.46
CA ALA A 24 -19.21 20.85 17.04
C ALA A 24 -19.42 19.85 15.88
N VAL A 25 -20.56 19.16 15.87
CA VAL A 25 -20.90 18.20 14.81
C VAL A 25 -20.86 18.85 13.42
N GLY A 26 -21.37 20.08 13.29
CA GLY A 26 -21.30 20.86 12.05
C GLY A 26 -19.87 21.10 11.57
N ASN A 27 -18.92 21.38 12.48
CA ASN A 27 -17.51 21.54 12.13
C ASN A 27 -16.89 20.22 11.68
N ALA A 28 -17.24 19.09 12.32
CA ALA A 28 -16.76 17.78 11.89
C ALA A 28 -17.22 17.43 10.46
N TYR A 29 -18.48 17.74 10.11
CA TYR A 29 -18.98 17.57 8.74
C TYR A 29 -18.38 18.57 7.74
N TYR A 30 -18.04 19.78 8.19
CA TYR A 30 -17.35 20.77 7.38
C TYR A 30 -15.96 20.27 6.93
N TYR A 31 -15.19 19.66 7.84
CA TYR A 31 -13.88 19.09 7.51
C TYR A 31 -13.98 17.71 6.82
N PHE A 32 -14.91 16.87 7.27
CA PHE A 32 -15.08 15.52 6.75
C PHE A 32 -16.55 15.25 6.46
N GLY A 33 -16.95 15.44 5.20
CA GLY A 33 -18.34 15.26 4.76
C GLY A 33 -18.96 13.89 5.07
N SER A 34 -18.14 12.84 5.29
CA SER A 34 -18.62 11.51 5.67
C SER A 34 -17.56 10.69 6.44
N LYS A 35 -17.96 9.51 6.95
CA LYS A 35 -17.02 8.54 7.54
C LYS A 35 -16.08 7.96 6.50
N GLU A 36 -16.56 7.82 5.26
CA GLU A 36 -15.79 7.37 4.13
C GLU A 36 -14.68 8.37 3.83
N HIS A 37 -14.97 9.67 3.86
CA HIS A 37 -13.97 10.72 3.66
C HIS A 37 -12.86 10.68 4.73
N LEU A 38 -13.19 10.36 5.99
CA LEU A 38 -12.18 10.14 7.04
C LEU A 38 -11.22 8.98 6.73
N ILE A 39 -11.71 7.92 6.07
CA ILE A 39 -10.85 6.80 5.65
C ILE A 39 -9.96 7.21 4.48
N GLN A 40 -10.49 7.97 3.53
CA GLN A 40 -9.69 8.46 2.40
C GLN A 40 -8.54 9.36 2.88
N GLU A 41 -8.83 10.24 3.84
CA GLU A 41 -7.80 11.06 4.48
C GLU A 41 -6.81 10.23 5.31
N PHE A 42 -7.27 9.13 5.93
CA PHE A 42 -6.37 8.17 6.58
C PHE A 42 -5.43 7.47 5.58
N TYR A 43 -5.93 7.07 4.40
CA TYR A 43 -5.08 6.51 3.35
C TYR A 43 -4.08 7.54 2.83
N ALA A 44 -4.50 8.78 2.61
CA ALA A 44 -3.61 9.85 2.18
C ALA A 44 -2.53 10.17 3.23
N GLU A 45 -2.88 10.22 4.52
CA GLU A 45 -1.94 10.46 5.61
C GLU A 45 -0.93 9.32 5.74
N THR A 46 -1.40 8.07 5.80
CA THR A 46 -0.50 6.90 5.91
C THR A 46 0.42 6.78 4.71
N GLN A 47 -0.04 7.12 3.51
CA GLN A 47 0.81 7.14 2.32
C GLN A 47 1.86 8.27 2.37
N ARG A 48 1.50 9.45 2.87
CA ARG A 48 2.48 10.54 3.10
C ARG A 48 3.53 10.13 4.12
N GLU A 49 3.13 9.52 5.22
CA GLU A 49 4.04 9.02 6.25
C GLU A 49 4.95 7.91 5.69
N HIS A 50 4.41 7.01 4.88
CA HIS A 50 5.18 5.95 4.20
C HIS A 50 6.31 6.53 3.33
N GLN A 51 6.02 7.58 2.55
CA GLN A 51 7.04 8.28 1.77
C GLN A 51 8.12 8.89 2.67
N VAL A 52 7.74 9.56 3.76
CA VAL A 52 8.68 10.19 4.71
C VAL A 52 9.60 9.15 5.36
N VAL A 53 9.05 8.02 5.82
CA VAL A 53 9.83 6.95 6.48
C VAL A 53 10.74 6.24 5.48
N ALA A 54 10.32 6.08 4.23
CA ALA A 54 11.12 5.43 3.19
C ALA A 54 12.26 6.31 2.65
N ALA A 55 12.09 7.63 2.63
CA ALA A 55 12.98 8.57 1.94
C ALA A 55 14.48 8.44 2.33
N PRO A 56 14.86 8.29 3.61
CA PRO A 56 16.28 8.15 3.98
C PRO A 56 16.93 6.89 3.37
N ALA A 57 16.21 5.78 3.33
CA ALA A 57 16.71 4.55 2.73
C ALA A 57 16.82 4.68 1.20
N LEU A 58 15.83 5.31 0.55
CA LEU A 58 15.88 5.60 -0.89
C LEU A 58 16.98 6.61 -1.25
N ALA A 59 17.35 7.52 -0.36
CA ALA A 59 18.49 8.41 -0.59
C ALA A 59 19.84 7.66 -0.56
N ARG A 60 19.96 6.64 0.31
CA ARG A 60 21.20 5.89 0.53
C ARG A 60 21.39 4.71 -0.44
N GLU A 61 20.36 3.90 -0.64
CA GLU A 61 20.45 2.64 -1.37
C GLU A 61 20.38 2.82 -2.88
N ARG A 62 21.11 1.98 -3.61
CA ARG A 62 21.07 1.90 -5.09
C ARG A 62 20.70 0.51 -5.58
N ASP A 63 20.85 -0.51 -4.75
CA ASP A 63 20.39 -1.86 -5.06
C ASP A 63 18.86 -1.94 -5.04
N PHE A 64 18.26 -2.60 -6.03
CA PHE A 64 16.80 -2.67 -6.16
C PHE A 64 16.16 -3.48 -5.02
N ALA A 65 16.75 -4.61 -4.65
CA ALA A 65 16.25 -5.42 -3.55
C ALA A 65 16.32 -4.63 -2.23
N ALA A 66 17.43 -3.95 -1.95
CA ALA A 66 17.58 -3.14 -0.75
C ALA A 66 16.54 -2.01 -0.68
N ARG A 67 16.33 -1.29 -1.80
CA ARG A 67 15.32 -0.21 -1.88
C ARG A 67 13.90 -0.75 -1.71
N LEU A 68 13.56 -1.86 -2.37
CA LEU A 68 12.24 -2.48 -2.28
C LEU A 68 11.94 -2.99 -0.87
N ALA A 69 12.90 -3.69 -0.25
CA ALA A 69 12.77 -4.15 1.13
C ALA A 69 12.55 -2.98 2.10
N ALA A 70 13.35 -1.91 1.96
CA ALA A 70 13.20 -0.72 2.81
C ALA A 70 11.81 -0.08 2.68
N VAL A 71 11.28 0.06 1.44
CA VAL A 71 9.94 0.60 1.22
C VAL A 71 8.86 -0.32 1.78
N LEU A 72 8.95 -1.64 1.60
CA LEU A 72 7.95 -2.57 2.14
C LEU A 72 7.94 -2.57 3.67
N HIS A 73 9.12 -2.58 4.31
CA HIS A 73 9.23 -2.49 5.77
C HIS A 73 8.72 -1.16 6.30
N ALA A 74 9.07 -0.04 5.67
CA ALA A 74 8.56 1.28 6.04
C ALA A 74 7.03 1.34 6.00
N GLY A 75 6.41 0.73 4.98
CA GLY A 75 4.95 0.65 4.88
C GLY A 75 4.33 -0.14 6.03
N VAL A 76 4.92 -1.29 6.38
CA VAL A 76 4.47 -2.09 7.54
C VAL A 76 4.68 -1.34 8.86
N ASP A 77 5.79 -0.62 9.02
CA ASP A 77 6.07 0.17 10.22
C ASP A 77 5.02 1.26 10.44
N VAL A 78 4.69 2.03 9.39
CA VAL A 78 3.63 3.04 9.40
C VAL A 78 2.27 2.43 9.72
N LEU A 79 1.98 1.24 9.19
CA LEU A 79 0.70 0.58 9.43
C LEU A 79 0.59 -0.09 10.80
N THR A 80 1.71 -0.43 11.45
CA THR A 80 1.77 -1.20 12.71
C THR A 80 0.85 -0.65 13.81
N PRO A 81 0.79 0.66 14.11
CA PRO A 81 -0.13 1.23 15.11
C PRO A 81 -1.63 1.05 14.80
N TYR A 82 -1.95 0.64 13.57
CA TYR A 82 -3.29 0.46 13.05
C TYR A 82 -3.67 -1.00 12.81
N HIS A 83 -2.84 -1.98 13.20
CA HIS A 83 -3.09 -3.41 12.98
C HIS A 83 -4.48 -3.87 13.45
N SER A 84 -4.87 -3.53 14.68
CA SER A 84 -6.17 -3.89 15.23
C SER A 84 -7.34 -3.23 14.47
N PHE A 85 -7.17 -1.98 14.04
CA PHE A 85 -8.16 -1.30 13.20
C PHE A 85 -8.26 -1.98 11.83
N ALA A 86 -7.14 -2.19 11.15
CA ALA A 86 -7.08 -2.76 9.82
C ALA A 86 -7.72 -4.15 9.76
N ALA A 87 -7.49 -5.01 10.76
CA ALA A 87 -8.15 -6.31 10.86
C ALA A 87 -9.68 -6.21 10.97
N SER A 88 -10.20 -5.27 11.77
CA SER A 88 -11.64 -5.05 11.88
C SER A 88 -12.25 -4.39 10.63
N PHE A 89 -11.46 -3.53 9.96
CA PHE A 89 -11.89 -2.73 8.81
C PHE A 89 -11.82 -3.50 7.50
N PHE A 90 -10.96 -4.51 7.41
CA PHE A 90 -10.72 -5.32 6.21
C PHE A 90 -12.01 -5.85 5.60
N LYS A 91 -12.95 -6.33 6.41
CA LYS A 91 -14.25 -6.82 5.91
C LYS A 91 -15.01 -5.76 5.10
N THR A 92 -14.95 -4.49 5.51
CA THR A 92 -15.62 -3.38 4.84
C THR A 92 -14.83 -2.90 3.61
N ALA A 93 -13.50 -2.91 3.67
CA ALA A 93 -12.66 -2.50 2.55
C ALA A 93 -12.59 -3.56 1.44
N ALA A 94 -12.73 -4.86 1.78
CA ALA A 94 -12.65 -5.97 0.83
C ALA A 94 -13.96 -6.20 0.05
N GLU A 95 -15.04 -5.49 0.37
CA GLU A 95 -16.28 -5.53 -0.43
C GLU A 95 -16.03 -4.86 -1.80
N PRO A 96 -16.27 -5.55 -2.93
CA PRO A 96 -15.86 -5.06 -4.25
C PRO A 96 -16.44 -3.70 -4.66
N THR A 97 -17.65 -3.39 -4.21
CA THR A 97 -18.36 -2.13 -4.48
C THR A 97 -18.10 -1.06 -3.42
N SER A 98 -17.25 -1.35 -2.44
CA SER A 98 -16.96 -0.42 -1.35
C SER A 98 -16.10 0.74 -1.85
N PRO A 99 -16.52 2.01 -1.62
CA PRO A 99 -15.68 3.17 -1.92
C PRO A 99 -14.42 3.22 -1.04
N LEU A 100 -14.35 2.36 -0.02
CA LEU A 100 -13.22 2.25 0.91
C LEU A 100 -12.19 1.20 0.49
N SER A 101 -12.48 0.46 -0.59
CA SER A 101 -11.51 -0.44 -1.20
C SER A 101 -10.29 0.35 -1.66
N PRO A 102 -9.05 -0.13 -1.43
CA PRO A 102 -7.84 0.47 -2.03
C PRO A 102 -7.89 0.52 -3.57
N PHE A 103 -8.75 -0.29 -4.18
CA PHE A 103 -8.98 -0.37 -5.63
C PHE A 103 -10.11 0.54 -6.12
N SER A 104 -10.83 1.24 -5.23
CA SER A 104 -11.93 2.13 -5.61
C SER A 104 -11.42 3.39 -6.34
N ALA A 105 -12.35 4.10 -6.99
CA ALA A 105 -12.04 5.39 -7.61
C ALA A 105 -11.73 6.46 -6.55
N GLU A 106 -12.39 6.39 -5.40
CA GLU A 106 -12.21 7.29 -4.26
C GLU A 106 -10.80 7.18 -3.65
N SER A 107 -10.24 5.96 -3.65
CA SER A 107 -8.88 5.70 -3.15
C SER A 107 -7.77 5.96 -4.18
N SER A 108 -8.10 6.49 -5.36
CA SER A 108 -7.14 6.70 -6.46
C SER A 108 -5.94 7.56 -6.06
N GLY A 109 -6.14 8.68 -5.38
CA GLY A 109 -5.04 9.57 -4.99
C GLY A 109 -3.99 8.89 -4.11
N ALA A 110 -4.43 8.13 -3.09
CA ALA A 110 -3.52 7.36 -2.24
C ALA A 110 -2.82 6.23 -3.00
N ARG A 111 -3.55 5.53 -3.88
CA ARG A 111 -3.00 4.48 -4.75
C ARG A 111 -1.92 5.04 -5.70
N GLU A 112 -2.20 6.14 -6.38
CA GLU A 112 -1.27 6.79 -7.31
C GLU A 112 0.00 7.25 -6.60
N ALA A 113 -0.13 7.85 -5.40
CA ALA A 113 1.01 8.23 -4.57
C ALA A 113 1.85 7.02 -4.12
N SER A 114 1.21 5.88 -3.85
CA SER A 114 1.89 4.63 -3.52
C SER A 114 2.63 4.03 -4.72
N VAL A 115 1.97 3.98 -5.88
CA VAL A 115 2.59 3.55 -7.15
C VAL A 115 3.77 4.45 -7.51
N ALA A 116 3.66 5.77 -7.27
CA ALA A 116 4.77 6.70 -7.47
C ALA A 116 5.98 6.40 -6.55
N LEU A 117 5.75 5.99 -5.31
CA LEU A 117 6.83 5.55 -4.41
C LEU A 117 7.53 4.29 -4.93
N PHE A 118 6.79 3.30 -5.46
CA PHE A 118 7.39 2.12 -6.11
C PHE A 118 8.10 2.45 -7.43
N ARG A 119 7.65 3.50 -8.13
CA ARG A 119 8.37 4.03 -9.30
C ARG A 119 9.71 4.62 -8.88
N GLU A 120 9.76 5.38 -7.78
CA GLU A 120 11.00 5.90 -7.21
C GLU A 120 11.98 4.79 -6.78
N VAL A 121 11.47 3.69 -6.20
CA VAL A 121 12.28 2.49 -5.92
C VAL A 121 13.01 2.03 -7.18
N LEU A 122 12.28 1.87 -8.29
CA LEU A 122 12.81 1.38 -9.54
C LEU A 122 13.77 2.38 -10.20
N GLU A 123 13.37 3.64 -10.31
CA GLU A 123 14.11 4.69 -11.03
C GLU A 123 15.42 5.07 -10.31
N GLY A 124 15.43 5.06 -8.98
CA GLY A 124 16.64 5.31 -8.19
C GLY A 124 17.54 4.08 -8.00
N SER A 125 17.19 2.94 -8.60
CA SER A 125 17.96 1.70 -8.49
C SER A 125 18.88 1.45 -9.70
N THR A 126 19.87 0.58 -9.52
CA THR A 126 20.72 0.07 -10.61
C THR A 126 20.10 -1.12 -11.36
N ALA A 127 18.83 -1.46 -11.11
CA ALA A 127 18.17 -2.59 -11.75
C ALA A 127 18.12 -2.44 -13.27
N LYS A 128 18.47 -3.54 -13.96
CA LYS A 128 18.36 -3.65 -15.42
C LYS A 128 17.09 -4.42 -15.77
N VAL A 129 16.03 -3.68 -16.01
CA VAL A 129 14.68 -4.20 -16.32
C VAL A 129 14.43 -4.09 -17.82
N ASP A 130 13.72 -5.06 -18.41
CA ASP A 130 13.23 -4.93 -19.78
C ASP A 130 12.31 -3.71 -19.93
N ALA A 131 12.39 -3.02 -21.08
CA ALA A 131 11.66 -1.79 -21.31
C ALA A 131 10.14 -2.00 -21.26
N ASP A 132 9.66 -3.14 -21.76
CA ASP A 132 8.23 -3.47 -21.79
C ASP A 132 7.70 -3.72 -20.37
N LEU A 133 8.54 -4.18 -19.43
CA LEU A 133 8.16 -4.39 -18.02
C LEU A 133 8.34 -3.14 -17.17
N ARG A 134 9.23 -2.23 -17.55
CA ARG A 134 9.61 -1.08 -16.72
C ARG A 134 8.42 -0.17 -16.41
N GLU A 135 7.50 0.02 -17.36
CA GLU A 135 6.31 0.87 -17.19
C GLU A 135 5.27 0.27 -16.22
N PRO A 136 4.85 -1.01 -16.35
CA PRO A 136 3.86 -1.60 -15.44
C PRO A 136 4.43 -2.10 -14.11
N LEU A 137 5.76 -2.25 -13.98
CA LEU A 137 6.38 -2.80 -12.76
C LEU A 137 6.02 -2.05 -11.46
N PRO A 138 5.98 -0.71 -11.39
CA PRO A 138 5.58 -0.01 -10.16
C PRO A 138 4.17 -0.39 -9.67
N GLU A 139 3.22 -0.59 -10.59
CA GLU A 139 1.87 -1.02 -10.22
C GLU A 139 1.86 -2.48 -9.77
N LEU A 140 2.62 -3.36 -10.42
CA LEU A 140 2.80 -4.75 -9.97
C LEU A 140 3.41 -4.83 -8.57
N LEU A 141 4.38 -3.97 -8.26
CA LEU A 141 4.99 -3.89 -6.93
C LEU A 141 3.98 -3.39 -5.90
N TRP A 142 3.15 -2.41 -6.26
CA TRP A 142 2.04 -1.96 -5.41
C TRP A 142 1.01 -3.08 -5.17
N LEU A 143 0.64 -3.84 -6.19
CA LEU A 143 -0.22 -5.02 -6.04
C LEU A 143 0.41 -6.07 -5.10
N GLY A 144 1.72 -6.31 -5.24
CA GLY A 144 2.49 -7.14 -4.32
C GLY A 144 2.45 -6.61 -2.88
N TYR A 145 2.57 -5.29 -2.70
CA TYR A 145 2.42 -4.64 -1.41
C TYR A 145 1.02 -4.80 -0.82
N MET A 146 -0.04 -4.73 -1.62
CA MET A 146 -1.40 -5.06 -1.15
C MET A 146 -1.50 -6.51 -0.67
N GLY A 147 -0.80 -7.44 -1.33
CA GLY A 147 -0.65 -8.82 -0.84
C GLY A 147 0.08 -8.90 0.51
N VAL A 148 1.14 -8.11 0.71
CA VAL A 148 1.84 -7.99 1.99
C VAL A 148 0.94 -7.42 3.08
N VAL A 149 0.20 -6.34 2.79
CA VAL A 149 -0.76 -5.72 3.72
C VAL A 149 -1.87 -6.71 4.08
N LEU A 150 -2.38 -7.47 3.11
CA LEU A 150 -3.36 -8.52 3.34
C LEU A 150 -2.82 -9.59 4.29
N TYR A 151 -1.59 -10.07 4.07
CA TYR A 151 -0.96 -11.02 4.98
C TYR A 151 -0.74 -10.43 6.36
N TRP A 152 -0.28 -9.18 6.43
CA TRP A 152 -0.05 -8.44 7.67
C TRP A 152 -1.30 -8.29 8.53
N VAL A 153 -2.45 -8.02 7.91
CA VAL A 153 -3.75 -8.00 8.61
C VAL A 153 -4.02 -9.33 9.34
N HIS A 154 -3.57 -10.45 8.78
CA HIS A 154 -3.78 -11.79 9.33
C HIS A 154 -2.63 -12.28 10.21
N ASP A 155 -1.48 -11.59 10.21
CA ASP A 155 -0.32 -11.99 11.00
C ASP A 155 -0.54 -11.69 12.50
N ARG A 156 -0.61 -12.77 13.29
CA ARG A 156 -0.76 -12.73 14.74
C ARG A 156 0.55 -12.99 15.50
N SER A 157 1.68 -13.12 14.78
CA SER A 157 2.98 -13.25 15.43
C SER A 157 3.37 -11.97 16.18
N PRO A 158 4.18 -12.05 17.24
CA PRO A 158 4.61 -10.86 17.98
C PRO A 158 5.26 -9.82 17.06
N GLY A 159 4.74 -8.59 17.07
CA GLY A 159 5.23 -7.49 16.21
C GLY A 159 5.09 -7.76 14.71
N GLN A 160 4.17 -8.65 14.30
CA GLN A 160 3.98 -9.08 12.92
C GLN A 160 5.29 -9.56 12.25
N ALA A 161 6.07 -10.34 13.00
CA ALA A 161 7.37 -10.85 12.57
C ALA A 161 7.28 -11.73 11.31
N LYS A 162 6.18 -12.45 11.08
CA LYS A 162 6.02 -13.28 9.87
C LYS A 162 5.81 -12.44 8.62
N THR A 163 5.14 -11.29 8.72
CA THR A 163 5.08 -10.31 7.61
C THR A 163 6.47 -9.83 7.22
N ARG A 164 7.34 -9.55 8.20
CA ARG A 164 8.71 -9.12 7.92
C ARG A 164 9.51 -10.24 7.24
N GLN A 165 9.37 -11.48 7.71
CA GLN A 165 9.96 -12.65 7.07
C GLN A 165 9.44 -12.86 5.63
N LEU A 166 8.15 -12.61 5.39
CA LEU A 166 7.57 -12.65 4.04
C LEU A 166 8.26 -11.63 3.12
N ILE A 167 8.44 -10.39 3.58
CA ILE A 167 9.16 -9.35 2.83
C ILE A 167 10.59 -9.79 2.55
N ASP A 168 11.32 -10.21 3.58
CA ASP A 168 12.73 -10.60 3.47
C ASP A 168 12.94 -11.82 2.56
N GLY A 169 11.98 -12.74 2.52
CA GLY A 169 12.00 -13.90 1.64
C GLY A 169 11.55 -13.60 0.20
N ALA A 170 10.55 -12.72 0.01
CA ALA A 170 9.99 -12.42 -1.29
C ALA A 170 10.85 -11.46 -2.12
N VAL A 171 11.43 -10.44 -1.48
CA VAL A 171 12.19 -9.38 -2.19
C VAL A 171 13.35 -9.95 -3.04
N PRO A 172 14.19 -10.87 -2.55
CA PRO A 172 15.24 -11.47 -3.38
C PRO A 172 14.71 -12.26 -4.58
N LEU A 173 13.51 -12.84 -4.47
CA LEU A 173 12.87 -13.53 -5.59
C LEU A 173 12.37 -12.53 -6.64
N VAL A 174 11.74 -11.44 -6.19
CA VAL A 174 11.29 -10.35 -7.07
C VAL A 174 12.47 -9.72 -7.80
N ASP A 175 13.57 -9.42 -7.10
CA ASP A 175 14.79 -8.87 -7.72
C ASP A 175 15.36 -9.80 -8.81
N ARG A 176 15.45 -11.11 -8.53
CA ARG A 176 15.87 -12.09 -9.54
C ARG A 176 14.94 -12.11 -10.75
N LEU A 177 13.62 -12.14 -10.54
CA LEU A 177 12.64 -12.14 -11.63
C LEU A 177 12.74 -10.87 -12.49
N VAL A 178 12.88 -9.71 -11.84
CA VAL A 178 13.10 -8.42 -12.50
C VAL A 178 14.40 -8.46 -13.31
N GLY A 179 15.50 -8.96 -12.75
CA GLY A 179 16.78 -9.09 -13.44
C GLY A 179 16.77 -10.12 -14.58
N LEU A 180 15.91 -11.14 -14.51
CA LEU A 180 15.72 -12.14 -15.56
C LEU A 180 14.86 -11.60 -16.72
N SER A 181 13.99 -10.61 -16.49
CA SER A 181 13.12 -10.04 -17.53
C SER A 181 13.88 -9.54 -18.77
N ARG A 182 15.13 -9.08 -18.59
CA ARG A 182 15.99 -8.60 -19.69
C ARG A 182 16.51 -9.71 -20.60
N LEU A 183 16.43 -10.97 -20.18
CA LEU A 183 16.92 -12.09 -20.99
C LEU A 183 16.02 -12.26 -22.21
N ARG A 184 16.61 -12.25 -23.40
CA ARG A 184 15.87 -12.33 -24.67
C ARG A 184 14.90 -13.53 -24.72
N VAL A 185 15.28 -14.66 -24.12
CA VAL A 185 14.46 -15.88 -24.07
C VAL A 185 13.18 -15.72 -23.23
N LEU A 186 13.15 -14.78 -22.29
CA LEU A 186 12.00 -14.54 -21.40
C LEU A 186 11.08 -13.40 -21.87
N ARG A 187 11.49 -12.63 -22.88
CA ARG A 187 10.69 -11.53 -23.44
C ARG A 187 9.25 -11.92 -23.84
N PRO A 188 8.97 -13.08 -24.46
CA PRO A 188 7.60 -13.47 -24.77
C PRO A 188 6.72 -13.59 -23.51
N VAL A 189 7.27 -14.13 -22.42
CA VAL A 189 6.58 -14.25 -21.14
C VAL A 189 6.36 -12.87 -20.52
N THR A 190 7.37 -12.00 -20.54
CA THR A 190 7.24 -10.62 -20.07
C THR A 190 6.12 -9.89 -20.81
N ARG A 191 6.05 -10.00 -22.14
CA ARG A 191 4.98 -9.38 -22.93
C ARG A 191 3.60 -9.93 -22.59
N GLN A 192 3.47 -11.24 -22.37
CA GLN A 192 2.19 -11.83 -21.94
C GLN A 192 1.72 -11.27 -20.59
N VAL A 193 2.64 -11.12 -19.63
CA VAL A 193 2.34 -10.50 -18.33
C VAL A 193 1.90 -9.04 -18.52
N VAL A 194 2.60 -8.28 -19.36
CA VAL A 194 2.25 -6.88 -19.68
C VAL A 194 0.87 -6.79 -20.36
N THR A 195 0.59 -7.64 -21.35
CA THR A 195 -0.73 -7.71 -22.00
C THR A 195 -1.84 -8.04 -21.00
N LEU A 196 -1.60 -8.98 -20.08
CA LEU A 196 -2.57 -9.32 -19.05
C LEU A 196 -2.87 -8.10 -18.15
N ILE A 197 -1.84 -7.38 -17.70
CA ILE A 197 -2.00 -6.18 -16.87
C ILE A 197 -2.80 -5.11 -17.59
N HIS A 198 -2.49 -4.83 -18.86
CA HIS A 198 -3.26 -3.86 -19.65
C HIS A 198 -4.70 -4.28 -19.82
N THR A 199 -4.97 -5.58 -19.98
CA THR A 199 -6.33 -6.12 -20.07
C THR A 199 -7.10 -5.92 -18.78
N LEU A 200 -6.44 -6.01 -17.62
CA LEU A 200 -7.07 -5.82 -16.31
C LEU A 200 -7.34 -4.35 -15.95
N ARG A 201 -6.78 -3.39 -16.71
CA ARG A 201 -7.02 -1.94 -16.54
C ARG A 201 -8.29 -1.44 -17.27
N HIS A 202 -8.90 -2.26 -18.13
CA HIS A 202 -10.06 -1.91 -18.96
C HIS A 202 -11.24 -2.84 -18.69
#